data_AF-A0A8H4K1F0-F1
#
_entry.id   AF-A0A8H4K1F0-F1
#
_cell.length_a   1.000
_cell.length_b   1.000
_cell.length_c   1.000
_cell.angle_alpha   90.00
_cell.angle_beta   90.00
_cell.angle_gamma   90.00
#
_symmetry.space_group_name_H-M   'P 1'
#
loop_
_entity.id
_entity.type
_entity.pdbx_description
1 polymer ?
#
loop_
_entity_poly.entity_id
_entity_poly.type
_entity_poly.pdbx_seq_one_letter_code
_entity_poly.pdbx_strand_id
1 'polypeptide(L)'
;MQQTSRLQFNDILIATRLNPWKTSCPFQHFQQCAMDESVYAIIQWVQASAKSSPYVWSAVGLTFLLGVQVLLAVAILHGDEATVRRQLNSLQRIDNDNDAASNENLEPNDTEKKNTSSQSADHVIELSPIASCATIKIKSNQILDDQHKYNKCYIFAVDSHQADGYGIAIWKSLDKQTKLALSQIKTELWLPKPNADKRDPLVQAGGCIVMSFADPAVPGWLDQIAGMMGKNLKTPQVACILPLQFSLEDIKKNKLIMRPFKIDGEDGKGLDLGKFPAFSDILPKLRLFLGYSEQQGITIFKQA
;
A
#
# COMPACT_ATOMS: atom_id res chain seq x y z
N MET A 1 44.22 -2.08 50.68
CA MET A 1 44.99 -1.05 49.94
C MET A 1 43.97 -0.11 49.32
N GLN A 2 43.66 1.00 50.00
CA GLN A 2 44.18 2.35 49.69
C GLN A 2 43.83 2.74 48.24
N GLN A 3 43.14 3.85 47.92
CA GLN A 3 43.07 5.12 48.62
C GLN A 3 41.92 5.96 48.02
N THR A 4 41.13 6.57 48.91
CA THR A 4 40.25 7.73 48.68
C THR A 4 41.06 9.01 48.43
N SER A 5 40.43 10.02 47.79
CA SER A 5 40.52 11.49 48.04
C SER A 5 40.01 12.21 46.76
N ARG A 6 38.84 12.87 46.69
CA ARG A 6 38.35 14.10 47.36
C ARG A 6 39.40 15.19 47.50
N LEU A 7 39.01 16.42 47.12
CA LEU A 7 39.37 17.76 47.65
C LEU A 7 39.27 18.77 46.48
N GLN A 8 38.91 20.03 46.64
CA GLN A 8 38.02 20.77 47.54
C GLN A 8 37.95 22.18 46.95
N PHE A 9 36.78 22.81 47.04
CA PHE A 9 36.59 24.26 46.91
C PHE A 9 37.24 24.99 48.10
N ASN A 10 37.63 26.27 47.88
CA ASN A 10 37.98 27.38 48.81
C ASN A 10 39.27 28.08 48.34
N ASP A 11 39.52 29.40 48.36
CA ASP A 11 38.92 30.61 48.94
C ASP A 11 39.40 31.81 48.07
N ILE A 12 38.56 32.79 47.73
CA ILE A 12 38.47 34.14 48.35
C ILE A 12 39.80 34.70 48.89
N LEU A 13 40.33 35.74 48.24
CA LEU A 13 41.16 36.74 48.90
C LEU A 13 40.76 38.15 48.48
N ILE A 14 40.22 38.90 49.45
CA ILE A 14 40.04 40.35 49.45
C ILE A 14 41.30 40.97 50.03
N ALA A 15 41.88 41.98 49.37
CA ALA A 15 42.78 42.92 50.03
C ALA A 15 42.62 44.33 49.41
N THR A 16 42.48 45.29 50.31
CA THR A 16 41.98 46.65 50.08
C THR A 16 43.11 47.69 50.18
N ARG A 17 42.89 48.84 49.51
CA ARG A 17 43.47 50.19 49.73
C ARG A 17 44.92 50.46 49.30
N LEU A 18 45.08 51.46 48.42
CA LEU A 18 45.42 52.85 48.81
C LEU A 18 45.34 53.79 47.58
N ASN A 19 44.47 54.81 47.69
CA ASN A 19 44.51 56.09 46.95
C ASN A 19 45.67 56.95 47.52
N PRO A 20 46.21 58.02 46.87
CA PRO A 20 45.39 59.16 46.38
C PRO A 20 45.96 60.04 45.23
N TRP A 21 45.15 61.06 44.87
CA TRP A 21 45.43 62.30 44.08
C TRP A 21 45.33 62.25 42.55
N LYS A 22 44.26 62.84 41.98
CA LYS A 22 44.33 64.13 41.22
C LYS A 22 42.98 64.54 40.61
N THR A 23 42.51 65.71 41.05
CA THR A 23 41.93 66.83 40.28
C THR A 23 40.94 66.55 39.13
N SER A 24 39.69 66.97 39.37
CA SER A 24 38.85 67.83 38.52
C SER A 24 38.65 67.47 37.04
N CYS A 25 37.45 66.99 36.70
CA CYS A 25 36.71 67.29 35.46
C CYS A 25 35.23 66.88 35.61
N PRO A 26 34.24 67.76 35.40
CA PRO A 26 32.82 67.40 35.44
C PRO A 26 32.33 67.10 34.02
N PHE A 27 32.55 65.89 33.49
CA PHE A 27 32.02 65.51 32.18
C PHE A 27 31.92 63.99 32.01
N GLN A 28 31.35 63.29 33.00
CA GLN A 28 31.27 61.81 32.96
C GLN A 28 29.95 61.20 33.44
N HIS A 29 28.90 62.00 33.62
CA HIS A 29 27.62 61.48 34.12
C HIS A 29 26.61 61.05 33.05
N PHE A 30 26.86 61.32 31.77
CA PHE A 30 25.91 61.00 30.69
C PHE A 30 26.24 59.73 29.90
N GLN A 31 27.48 59.24 29.96
CA GLN A 31 27.91 58.07 29.18
C GLN A 31 27.72 56.74 29.94
N GLN A 32 27.61 56.80 31.27
CA GLN A 32 27.38 55.62 32.12
C GLN A 32 25.91 55.16 32.07
N CYS A 33 24.93 56.07 31.99
CA CYS A 33 23.50 55.71 31.93
C CYS A 33 23.07 55.12 30.58
N ALA A 34 23.68 55.53 29.46
CA ALA A 34 23.34 55.00 28.14
C ALA A 34 23.86 53.56 27.92
N MET A 35 24.96 53.20 28.58
CA MET A 35 25.52 51.84 28.50
C MET A 35 24.62 50.83 29.23
N ASP A 36 24.04 51.22 30.36
CA ASP A 36 23.21 50.36 31.22
C ASP A 36 21.87 49.98 30.56
N GLU A 37 21.23 50.93 29.84
CA GLU A 37 19.97 50.68 29.11
C GLU A 37 20.14 49.69 27.96
N SER A 38 21.24 49.81 27.20
CA SER A 38 21.54 48.90 26.10
C SER A 38 21.86 47.48 26.58
N VAL A 39 22.58 47.36 27.69
CA VAL A 39 22.90 46.06 28.32
C VAL A 39 21.63 45.43 28.89
N TYR A 40 20.76 46.22 29.51
CA TYR A 40 19.46 45.73 30.01
C TYR A 40 18.55 45.22 28.89
N ALA A 41 18.49 45.93 27.76
CA ALA A 41 17.73 45.51 26.59
C ALA A 41 18.28 44.19 25.99
N ILE A 42 19.61 44.04 25.91
CA ILE A 42 20.25 42.80 25.43
C ILE A 42 19.96 41.65 26.38
N ILE A 43 20.04 41.85 27.70
CA ILE A 43 19.74 40.82 28.70
C ILE A 43 18.27 40.39 28.61
N GLN A 44 17.32 41.33 28.47
CA GLN A 44 15.91 41.02 28.27
C GLN A 44 15.66 40.25 26.96
N TRP A 45 16.34 40.62 25.87
CA TRP A 45 16.22 39.93 24.59
C TRP A 45 16.80 38.51 24.61
N VAL A 46 17.96 38.34 25.27
CA VAL A 46 18.60 37.02 25.48
C VAL A 46 17.74 36.16 26.41
N GLN A 47 17.17 36.74 27.47
CA GLN A 47 16.28 36.02 28.39
C GLN A 47 14.96 35.62 27.72
N ALA A 48 14.40 36.47 26.86
CA ALA A 48 13.22 36.16 26.05
C ALA A 48 13.52 35.06 25.02
N SER A 49 14.66 35.14 24.33
CA SER A 49 15.12 34.10 23.39
C SER A 49 15.43 32.77 24.07
N ALA A 50 16.01 32.79 25.27
CA ALA A 50 16.28 31.58 26.06
C ALA A 50 14.98 30.93 26.57
N LYS A 51 13.95 31.73 26.89
CA LYS A 51 12.63 31.24 27.32
C LYS A 51 11.78 30.70 26.17
N SER A 52 11.92 31.21 24.95
CA SER A 52 11.20 30.71 23.76
C SER A 52 11.85 29.46 23.14
N SER A 53 13.18 29.32 23.29
CA SER A 53 13.97 28.19 22.80
C SER A 53 13.39 26.80 23.11
N PRO A 54 13.05 26.43 24.37
CA PRO A 54 12.59 25.07 24.66
C PRO A 54 11.24 24.73 24.00
N TYR A 55 10.36 25.72 23.85
CA TYR A 55 9.06 25.51 23.20
C TYR A 55 9.19 25.31 21.69
N VAL A 56 10.10 26.07 21.05
CA VAL A 56 10.39 25.91 19.62
C VAL A 56 11.01 24.54 19.34
N TRP A 57 12.02 24.13 20.11
CA TRP A 57 12.62 22.80 19.97
C TRP A 57 11.63 21.67 20.28
N SER A 58 10.76 21.86 21.27
CA SER A 58 9.69 20.90 21.57
C SER A 58 8.68 20.80 20.43
N ALA A 59 8.26 21.92 19.83
CA ALA A 59 7.31 21.94 18.71
C ALA A 59 7.92 21.30 17.45
N VAL A 60 9.19 21.61 17.14
CA VAL A 60 9.92 20.99 16.02
C VAL A 60 10.07 19.48 16.25
N GLY A 61 10.46 19.07 17.46
CA GLY A 61 10.58 17.67 17.82
C GLY A 61 9.27 16.89 17.71
N LEU A 62 8.16 17.46 18.20
CA LEU A 62 6.83 16.88 18.10
C LEU A 62 6.38 16.76 16.63
N THR A 63 6.59 17.80 15.84
CA THR A 63 6.22 17.82 14.41
C THR A 63 7.02 16.77 13.64
N PHE A 64 8.31 16.64 13.93
CA PHE A 64 9.15 15.61 13.32
C PHE A 64 8.69 14.20 13.70
N LEU A 65 8.41 13.95 14.99
CA LEU A 65 7.93 12.65 15.46
C LEU A 65 6.59 12.27 14.82
N LEU A 66 5.63 13.20 14.76
CA LEU A 66 4.35 12.99 14.09
C LEU A 66 4.53 12.76 12.59
N GLY A 67 5.39 13.56 11.94
CA GLY A 67 5.70 13.40 10.52
C GLY A 67 6.31 12.03 10.20
N VAL A 68 7.25 11.55 11.02
CA VAL A 68 7.85 10.22 10.88
C VAL A 68 6.82 9.11 11.06
N GLN A 69 5.93 9.23 12.05
CA GLN A 69 4.87 8.24 12.27
C GLN A 69 3.88 8.18 11.10
N VAL A 70 3.49 9.33 10.55
CA VAL A 70 2.62 9.40 9.36
C VAL A 70 3.30 8.80 8.14
N LEU A 71 4.58 9.13 7.90
CA LEU A 71 5.36 8.57 6.80
C LEU A 71 5.50 7.04 6.92
N LEU A 72 5.77 6.53 8.12
CA LEU A 72 5.87 5.10 8.38
C LEU A 72 4.53 4.39 8.14
N ALA A 73 3.43 4.98 8.61
CA ALA A 73 2.09 4.44 8.38
C ALA A 73 1.75 4.36 6.89
N VAL A 74 2.04 5.42 6.12
CA VAL A 74 1.85 5.46 4.67
C VAL A 74 2.71 4.41 3.96
N ALA A 75 3.97 4.24 4.37
CA ALA A 75 4.88 3.25 3.78
C ALA A 75 4.41 1.81 4.01
N ILE A 76 3.90 1.50 5.21
CA ILE A 76 3.32 0.19 5.53
C ILE A 76 2.04 -0.04 4.71
N LEU A 77 1.17 0.96 4.64
CA LEU A 77 -0.12 0.87 3.91
C LEU A 77 0.05 0.64 2.41
N HIS A 78 1.09 1.17 1.78
CA HIS A 78 1.35 0.99 0.34
C HIS A 78 2.32 -0.17 0.04
N GLY A 79 2.88 -0.79 1.07
CA GLY A 79 3.85 -1.87 0.93
C GLY A 79 3.28 -3.11 0.25
N ASP A 80 2.03 -3.46 0.57
CA ASP A 80 1.37 -4.68 0.09
C ASP A 80 1.19 -4.70 -1.44
N GLU A 81 0.81 -3.56 -2.05
CA GLU A 81 0.67 -3.49 -3.50
C GLU A 81 2.05 -3.59 -4.20
N ALA A 82 3.06 -2.92 -3.64
CA ALA A 82 4.40 -2.90 -4.22
C ALA A 82 5.10 -4.28 -4.13
N THR A 83 4.88 -5.02 -3.04
CA THR A 83 5.42 -6.38 -2.88
C THR A 83 4.75 -7.36 -3.85
N VAL A 84 3.43 -7.30 -4.02
CA VAL A 84 2.70 -8.10 -5.01
C VAL A 84 3.22 -7.84 -6.42
N ARG A 85 3.39 -6.57 -6.82
CA ARG A 85 3.90 -6.24 -8.17
C ARG A 85 5.32 -6.76 -8.42
N ARG A 86 6.19 -6.77 -7.40
CA ARG A 86 7.56 -7.30 -7.53
C ARG A 86 7.59 -8.81 -7.79
N GLN A 87 6.56 -9.55 -7.38
CA GLN A 87 6.46 -10.99 -7.63
C GLN A 87 6.06 -11.32 -9.09
N LEU A 88 5.67 -10.32 -9.88
CA LEU A 88 5.14 -10.51 -11.24
C LEU A 88 6.18 -10.25 -12.34
N ASN A 89 7.47 -10.21 -12.01
CA ASN A 89 8.53 -9.83 -12.97
C ASN A 89 8.58 -10.72 -14.22
N SER A 90 8.30 -12.02 -14.07
CA SER A 90 8.27 -13.00 -15.16
C SER A 90 7.00 -12.95 -16.01
N LEU A 91 6.00 -12.20 -15.55
CA LEU A 91 4.69 -12.09 -16.17
C LEU A 91 4.50 -10.72 -16.81
N GLN A 92 3.55 -10.64 -17.73
CA GLN A 92 3.09 -9.39 -18.34
C GLN A 92 1.60 -9.22 -18.07
N ARG A 93 1.22 -8.00 -17.68
CA ARG A 93 -0.18 -7.61 -17.55
C ARG A 93 -0.81 -7.55 -18.94
N ILE A 94 -1.99 -8.12 -19.07
CA ILE A 94 -2.83 -8.00 -20.25
C ILE A 94 -3.88 -6.93 -19.96
N ASP A 95 -3.68 -5.74 -20.52
CA ASP A 95 -4.64 -4.63 -20.41
C ASP A 95 -4.57 -3.76 -21.67
N ASN A 96 -5.68 -3.10 -21.98
CA ASN A 96 -5.81 -2.16 -23.08
C ASN A 96 -5.34 -0.74 -22.70
N ASP A 97 -5.34 -0.40 -21.40
CA ASP A 97 -4.94 0.92 -20.93
C ASP A 97 -3.41 1.01 -20.71
N ASN A 98 -2.73 1.61 -21.70
CA ASN A 98 -1.35 2.14 -21.73
C ASN A 98 -0.29 1.35 -22.52
N ASP A 99 -0.44 1.29 -23.84
CA ASP A 99 0.71 1.32 -24.76
C ASP A 99 1.24 2.77 -24.84
N ALA A 100 1.91 3.25 -23.79
CA ALA A 100 2.63 4.54 -23.83
C ALA A 100 4.03 4.49 -23.19
N ALA A 101 4.47 3.33 -22.68
CA ALA A 101 5.77 3.27 -22.00
C ALA A 101 6.42 1.87 -22.07
N SER A 102 6.58 1.31 -23.27
CA SER A 102 7.64 0.31 -23.52
C SER A 102 7.73 -0.04 -25.00
N ASN A 103 8.57 0.68 -25.74
CA ASN A 103 9.70 0.10 -26.49
C ASN A 103 10.30 1.19 -27.39
N GLU A 104 11.35 1.83 -26.86
CA GLU A 104 12.41 2.35 -27.71
C GLU A 104 13.06 1.21 -28.52
N ASN A 105 13.52 1.56 -29.71
CA ASN A 105 14.22 0.78 -30.72
C ASN A 105 13.35 0.06 -31.74
N LEU A 106 13.03 0.79 -32.82
CA LEU A 106 13.41 0.33 -34.16
C LEU A 106 13.74 1.55 -35.02
N GLU A 107 14.97 1.60 -35.54
CA GLU A 107 15.44 2.60 -36.50
C GLU A 107 14.60 2.61 -37.80
N PRO A 108 14.56 3.75 -38.52
CA PRO A 108 13.77 3.91 -39.73
C PRO A 108 14.51 3.30 -40.91
N ASN A 109 13.90 2.32 -41.58
CA ASN A 109 14.25 2.00 -42.96
C ASN A 109 13.10 2.41 -43.86
N ASP A 110 13.36 3.46 -44.65
CA ASP A 110 12.55 3.93 -45.76
C ASP A 110 12.41 2.82 -46.81
N THR A 111 11.19 2.33 -47.06
CA THR A 111 10.74 2.15 -48.45
C THR A 111 9.22 2.17 -48.53
N GLU A 112 8.74 3.25 -49.16
CA GLU A 112 7.37 3.48 -49.58
C GLU A 112 6.90 2.38 -50.56
N LYS A 113 6.00 1.49 -50.12
CA LYS A 113 5.12 0.72 -51.01
C LYS A 113 3.74 0.56 -50.37
N LYS A 114 2.92 1.57 -50.67
CA LYS A 114 1.45 1.57 -50.58
C LYS A 114 0.90 0.26 -51.16
N ASN A 115 0.37 -0.62 -50.32
CA ASN A 115 -0.56 -1.68 -50.70
C ASN A 115 -1.43 -2.04 -49.48
N THR A 116 -2.70 -1.61 -49.56
CA THR A 116 -3.89 -2.28 -49.01
C THR A 116 -3.69 -3.18 -47.80
N SER A 117 -3.85 -2.62 -46.60
CA SER A 117 -4.14 -3.41 -45.40
C SER A 117 -5.44 -2.89 -44.81
N SER A 118 -6.48 -3.69 -44.99
CA SER A 118 -7.73 -3.65 -44.24
C SER A 118 -7.46 -3.31 -42.77
N GLN A 119 -8.01 -2.18 -42.31
CA GLN A 119 -8.23 -1.91 -40.89
C GLN A 119 -9.02 -3.10 -40.32
N SER A 120 -8.32 -4.06 -39.74
CA SER A 120 -8.95 -5.03 -38.85
C SER A 120 -9.48 -4.22 -37.67
N ALA A 121 -10.80 -4.11 -37.56
CA ALA A 121 -11.43 -3.50 -36.40
C ALA A 121 -10.87 -4.19 -35.15
N ASP A 122 -10.16 -3.42 -34.32
CA ASP A 122 -9.57 -3.90 -33.08
C ASP A 122 -10.72 -4.20 -32.10
N HIS A 123 -11.18 -5.45 -32.10
CA HIS A 123 -12.32 -5.86 -31.27
C HIS A 123 -11.87 -5.92 -29.81
N VAL A 124 -12.47 -5.08 -28.97
CA VAL A 124 -12.26 -5.11 -27.51
C VAL A 124 -13.17 -6.16 -26.90
N ILE A 125 -12.58 -7.11 -26.17
CA ILE A 125 -13.27 -8.16 -25.43
C ILE A 125 -13.28 -7.80 -23.95
N GLU A 126 -14.43 -7.90 -23.31
CA GLU A 126 -14.54 -7.78 -21.85
C GLU A 126 -14.49 -9.16 -21.19
N LEU A 127 -13.54 -9.35 -20.26
CA LEU A 127 -13.41 -10.54 -19.43
C LEU A 127 -13.76 -10.24 -17.98
N SER A 128 -14.31 -11.23 -17.28
CA SER A 128 -14.58 -11.16 -15.85
C SER A 128 -13.88 -12.34 -15.15
N PRO A 129 -12.57 -12.24 -14.86
CA PRO A 129 -11.81 -13.38 -14.33
C PRO A 129 -12.33 -13.89 -12.98
N ILE A 130 -12.87 -12.98 -12.17
CA ILE A 130 -13.57 -13.29 -10.92
C ILE A 130 -15.04 -12.91 -11.09
N ALA A 131 -15.92 -13.88 -10.88
CA ALA A 131 -17.36 -13.68 -10.97
C ALA A 131 -17.79 -12.51 -10.08
N SER A 132 -18.69 -11.68 -10.61
CA SER A 132 -19.27 -10.51 -9.92
C SER A 132 -18.29 -9.38 -9.57
N CYS A 133 -17.02 -9.44 -10.01
CA CYS A 133 -16.06 -8.35 -9.83
C CYS A 133 -16.02 -7.39 -11.04
N ALA A 134 -15.08 -6.44 -11.03
CA ALA A 134 -14.82 -5.57 -12.18
C ALA A 134 -14.35 -6.38 -13.40
N THR A 135 -14.73 -5.93 -14.61
CA THR A 135 -14.27 -6.54 -15.86
C THR A 135 -12.95 -5.91 -16.31
N ILE A 136 -12.19 -6.66 -17.11
CA ILE A 136 -10.99 -6.18 -17.81
C ILE A 136 -11.25 -6.12 -19.30
N LYS A 137 -10.67 -5.12 -19.96
CA LYS A 137 -10.78 -4.92 -21.41
C LYS A 137 -9.50 -5.39 -22.08
N ILE A 138 -9.63 -6.25 -23.08
CA ILE A 138 -8.49 -6.86 -23.78
C ILE A 138 -8.71 -6.74 -25.28
N LYS A 139 -7.63 -6.48 -26.03
CA LYS A 139 -7.66 -6.50 -27.50
C LYS A 139 -7.75 -7.94 -27.98
N SER A 140 -8.69 -8.23 -28.88
CA SER A 140 -8.95 -9.58 -29.41
C SER A 140 -7.70 -10.25 -30.01
N ASN A 141 -6.79 -9.45 -30.59
CA ASN A 141 -5.53 -9.95 -31.15
C ASN A 141 -4.51 -10.45 -30.09
N GLN A 142 -4.69 -10.14 -28.81
CA GLN A 142 -3.80 -10.59 -27.72
C GLN A 142 -4.20 -11.95 -27.15
N ILE A 143 -5.46 -12.37 -27.33
CA ILE A 143 -6.00 -13.65 -26.82
C ILE A 143 -6.78 -14.30 -27.95
N LEU A 144 -6.07 -15.01 -28.83
CA LEU A 144 -6.59 -15.42 -30.13
C LEU A 144 -7.72 -16.47 -30.11
N ASP A 145 -8.02 -17.13 -28.97
CA ASP A 145 -9.06 -18.19 -28.95
C ASP A 145 -9.65 -18.57 -27.56
N ASP A 146 -9.18 -17.94 -26.48
CA ASP A 146 -9.35 -18.47 -25.11
C ASP A 146 -10.19 -17.55 -24.19
N GLN A 147 -11.17 -16.81 -24.72
CA GLN A 147 -12.05 -15.97 -23.88
C GLN A 147 -12.69 -16.77 -22.74
N HIS A 148 -13.08 -18.02 -23.00
CA HIS A 148 -13.67 -18.91 -21.99
C HIS A 148 -12.67 -19.33 -20.91
N LYS A 149 -11.38 -19.42 -21.24
CA LYS A 149 -10.36 -19.96 -20.35
C LYS A 149 -10.08 -19.08 -19.14
N TYR A 150 -10.17 -17.76 -19.34
CA TYR A 150 -9.83 -16.77 -18.31
C TYR A 150 -11.07 -16.06 -17.74
N ASN A 151 -12.27 -16.43 -18.19
CA ASN A 151 -13.51 -15.84 -17.70
C ASN A 151 -14.10 -16.69 -16.57
N LYS A 152 -14.55 -16.05 -15.50
CA LYS A 152 -15.17 -16.65 -14.31
C LYS A 152 -14.36 -17.79 -13.67
N CYS A 153 -13.03 -17.75 -13.77
CA CYS A 153 -12.15 -18.74 -13.14
C CYS A 153 -12.37 -18.87 -11.62
N TYR A 154 -12.78 -17.76 -11.01
CA TYR A 154 -12.97 -17.64 -9.57
C TYR A 154 -14.36 -17.11 -9.23
N ILE A 155 -14.84 -17.49 -8.05
CA ILE A 155 -16.13 -17.02 -7.53
C ILE A 155 -16.08 -16.87 -6.01
N PHE A 156 -16.56 -15.74 -5.51
CA PHE A 156 -16.74 -15.53 -4.08
C PHE A 156 -17.93 -16.31 -3.56
N ALA A 157 -17.81 -16.81 -2.34
CA ALA A 157 -18.90 -17.49 -1.67
C ALA A 157 -18.92 -17.20 -0.17
N VAL A 158 -20.11 -17.30 0.39
CA VAL A 158 -20.41 -17.13 1.80
C VAL A 158 -21.01 -18.42 2.35
N ASP A 159 -20.69 -18.73 3.59
CA ASP A 159 -21.29 -19.86 4.30
C ASP A 159 -22.81 -19.59 4.46
N SER A 160 -23.66 -20.47 3.94
CA SER A 160 -25.11 -20.29 4.05
C SER A 160 -25.66 -20.72 5.41
N HIS A 161 -24.82 -21.27 6.29
CA HIS A 161 -25.20 -21.97 7.52
C HIS A 161 -26.15 -23.16 7.30
N GLN A 162 -26.35 -23.56 6.04
CA GLN A 162 -27.08 -24.76 5.67
C GLN A 162 -26.09 -25.90 5.47
N ALA A 163 -26.48 -27.10 5.86
CA ALA A 163 -25.75 -28.32 5.55
C ALA A 163 -26.54 -29.16 4.55
N ASP A 164 -25.84 -29.91 3.71
CA ASP A 164 -26.47 -30.93 2.89
C ASP A 164 -26.95 -32.13 3.73
N GLY A 165 -27.56 -33.12 3.07
CA GLY A 165 -28.03 -34.34 3.74
C GLY A 165 -26.92 -35.17 4.43
N TYR A 166 -25.65 -34.83 4.19
CA TYR A 166 -24.48 -35.47 4.79
C TYR A 166 -23.81 -34.59 5.87
N GLY A 167 -24.40 -33.44 6.20
CA GLY A 167 -23.87 -32.51 7.20
C GLY A 167 -22.75 -31.61 6.68
N ILE A 168 -22.53 -31.52 5.36
CA ILE A 168 -21.50 -30.68 4.75
C ILE A 168 -22.06 -29.27 4.52
N ALA A 169 -21.37 -28.25 5.05
CA ALA A 169 -21.76 -26.86 4.88
C ALA A 169 -21.85 -26.48 3.39
N ILE A 170 -23.01 -25.95 2.99
CA ILE A 170 -23.31 -25.48 1.65
C ILE A 170 -22.87 -24.01 1.57
N TRP A 171 -21.96 -23.73 0.65
CA TRP A 171 -21.54 -22.38 0.36
C TRP A 171 -22.44 -21.77 -0.71
N LYS A 172 -22.85 -20.51 -0.55
CA LYS A 172 -23.65 -19.78 -1.53
C LYS A 172 -22.76 -18.77 -2.26
N SER A 173 -22.80 -18.74 -3.58
CA SER A 173 -22.09 -17.73 -4.37
C SER A 173 -22.54 -16.32 -4.02
N LEU A 174 -21.60 -15.37 -4.10
CA LEU A 174 -21.90 -13.95 -4.00
C LEU A 174 -22.05 -13.35 -5.40
N ASP A 175 -23.09 -12.53 -5.56
CA ASP A 175 -23.39 -11.84 -6.81
C ASP A 175 -23.36 -10.31 -6.63
N LYS A 176 -23.33 -9.58 -7.75
CA LYS A 176 -23.37 -8.10 -7.72
C LYS A 176 -24.67 -7.57 -7.10
N GLN A 177 -25.77 -8.32 -7.17
CA GLN A 177 -27.08 -7.89 -6.66
C GLN A 177 -27.11 -7.88 -5.13
N THR A 178 -26.46 -8.88 -4.51
CA THR A 178 -26.36 -9.07 -3.07
C THR A 178 -25.25 -8.21 -2.47
N LYS A 179 -24.14 -8.01 -3.18
CA LYS A 179 -23.00 -7.19 -2.71
C LYS A 179 -22.40 -6.33 -3.82
N LEU A 180 -22.88 -5.08 -3.90
CA LEU A 180 -22.35 -4.07 -4.84
C LEU A 180 -20.86 -3.80 -4.68
N ALA A 181 -20.31 -3.93 -3.46
CA ALA A 181 -18.88 -3.75 -3.18
C ALA A 181 -17.98 -4.68 -4.01
N LEU A 182 -18.48 -5.84 -4.46
CA LEU A 182 -17.72 -6.74 -5.35
C LEU A 182 -17.32 -6.06 -6.66
N SER A 183 -18.16 -5.16 -7.19
CA SER A 183 -17.87 -4.43 -8.43
C SER A 183 -16.69 -3.45 -8.31
N GLN A 184 -16.32 -3.08 -7.07
CA GLN A 184 -15.19 -2.20 -6.78
C GLN A 184 -13.87 -2.98 -6.64
N ILE A 185 -13.93 -4.31 -6.59
CA ILE A 185 -12.74 -5.17 -6.61
C ILE A 185 -12.19 -5.16 -8.04
N LYS A 186 -10.98 -4.63 -8.18
CA LYS A 186 -10.22 -4.63 -9.43
C LYS A 186 -9.61 -6.00 -9.66
N THR A 187 -9.58 -6.41 -10.91
CA THR A 187 -8.92 -7.64 -11.34
C THR A 187 -7.95 -7.31 -12.45
N GLU A 188 -6.79 -7.95 -12.47
CA GLU A 188 -5.80 -7.84 -13.54
C GLU A 188 -5.40 -9.25 -13.97
N LEU A 189 -5.26 -9.48 -15.26
CA LEU A 189 -4.77 -10.74 -15.81
C LEU A 189 -3.29 -10.61 -16.14
N TRP A 190 -2.47 -11.53 -15.62
CA TRP A 190 -1.03 -11.56 -15.82
C TRP A 190 -0.63 -12.90 -16.43
N LEU A 191 -0.05 -12.88 -17.62
CA LEU A 191 0.35 -14.07 -18.37
C LEU A 191 1.87 -14.18 -18.49
N PRO A 192 2.44 -15.38 -18.66
CA PRO A 192 3.88 -15.56 -18.84
C PRO A 192 4.42 -14.83 -20.07
N LYS A 193 5.56 -14.17 -19.93
CA LYS A 193 6.32 -13.64 -21.07
C LYS A 193 6.90 -14.79 -21.91
N PRO A 194 7.17 -14.58 -23.22
CA PRO A 194 7.75 -15.62 -24.08
C PRO A 194 9.07 -16.22 -23.55
N ASN A 195 9.87 -15.40 -22.84
CA ASN A 195 11.16 -15.80 -22.26
C ASN A 195 11.13 -15.86 -20.72
N ALA A 196 9.95 -16.10 -20.13
CA ALA A 196 9.79 -16.18 -18.69
C ALA A 196 10.55 -17.37 -18.09
N ASP A 197 11.03 -17.23 -16.85
CA ASP A 197 11.68 -18.32 -16.13
C ASP A 197 10.67 -19.45 -15.86
N LYS A 198 10.93 -20.63 -16.41
CA LYS A 198 10.07 -21.83 -16.24
C LYS A 198 10.10 -22.38 -14.80
N ARG A 199 11.02 -21.92 -13.96
CA ARG A 199 11.09 -22.27 -12.54
C ARG A 199 10.17 -21.42 -11.67
N ASP A 200 9.66 -20.30 -12.21
CA ASP A 200 8.72 -19.44 -11.51
C ASP A 200 7.37 -20.18 -11.33
N PRO A 201 6.87 -20.35 -10.09
CA PRO A 201 5.61 -21.03 -9.84
C PRO A 201 4.41 -20.40 -10.57
N LEU A 202 4.38 -19.08 -10.77
CA LEU A 202 3.29 -18.41 -11.47
C LEU A 202 3.36 -18.63 -12.98
N VAL A 203 4.56 -18.84 -13.53
CA VAL A 203 4.73 -19.24 -14.92
C VAL A 203 4.25 -20.68 -15.13
N GLN A 204 4.57 -21.58 -14.18
CA GLN A 204 4.09 -22.97 -14.20
C GLN A 204 2.57 -23.06 -14.05
N ALA A 205 1.96 -22.14 -13.30
CA ALA A 205 0.51 -22.00 -13.18
C ALA A 205 -0.16 -21.43 -14.46
N GLY A 206 0.61 -21.10 -15.50
CA GLY A 206 0.12 -20.50 -16.73
C GLY A 206 -0.22 -19.00 -16.61
N GLY A 207 0.20 -18.36 -15.52
CA GLY A 207 -0.12 -16.98 -15.15
C GLY A 207 -0.94 -16.89 -13.87
N CYS A 208 -1.44 -15.69 -13.60
CA CYS A 208 -2.26 -15.41 -12.42
C CYS A 208 -3.26 -14.27 -12.65
N ILE A 209 -4.24 -14.20 -11.77
CA ILE A 209 -5.12 -13.04 -11.60
C ILE A 209 -4.65 -12.28 -10.36
N VAL A 210 -4.41 -10.98 -10.50
CA VAL A 210 -4.19 -10.10 -9.36
C VAL A 210 -5.52 -9.46 -9.02
N MET A 211 -5.94 -9.62 -7.78
CA MET A 211 -7.16 -9.01 -7.25
C MET A 211 -6.79 -7.90 -6.29
N SER A 212 -7.39 -6.72 -6.41
CA SER A 212 -7.17 -5.63 -5.47
C SER A 212 -8.43 -4.85 -5.12
N PHE A 213 -8.45 -4.29 -3.90
CA PHE A 213 -9.54 -3.45 -3.39
C PHE A 213 -8.99 -2.41 -2.42
N ALA A 214 -9.77 -1.36 -2.14
CA ALA A 214 -9.35 -0.32 -1.19
C ALA A 214 -9.24 -0.89 0.22
N ASP A 215 -8.17 -0.55 0.94
CA ASP A 215 -7.99 -1.04 2.31
C ASP A 215 -9.01 -0.39 3.26
N PRO A 216 -9.97 -1.14 3.83
CA PRO A 216 -10.99 -0.58 4.71
C PRO A 216 -10.46 -0.21 6.09
N ALA A 217 -9.24 -0.63 6.45
CA ALA A 217 -8.60 -0.27 7.71
C ALA A 217 -7.98 1.14 7.67
N VAL A 218 -7.97 1.79 6.52
CA VAL A 218 -7.48 3.17 6.35
C VAL A 218 -8.44 4.13 7.04
N PRO A 219 -7.98 4.90 8.03
CA PRO A 219 -8.82 5.93 8.64
C PRO A 219 -9.26 6.97 7.61
N GLY A 220 -10.56 7.31 7.57
CA GLY A 220 -11.11 8.27 6.59
C GLY A 220 -10.51 9.69 6.61
N TRP A 221 -9.70 10.04 7.63
CA TRP A 221 -8.94 11.30 7.62
C TRP A 221 -7.78 11.28 6.62
N LEU A 222 -7.25 10.11 6.26
CA LEU A 222 -6.23 10.00 5.21
C LEU A 222 -6.80 10.35 3.84
N ASP A 223 -8.06 10.02 3.58
CA ASP A 223 -8.75 10.46 2.36
C ASP A 223 -8.95 11.99 2.33
N GLN A 224 -9.15 12.61 3.50
CA GLN A 224 -9.23 14.08 3.62
C GLN A 224 -7.89 14.75 3.31
N ILE A 225 -6.77 14.18 3.77
CA ILE A 225 -5.42 14.68 3.46
C ILE A 225 -5.05 14.41 1.99
N ALA A 226 -5.40 13.25 1.45
CA ALA A 226 -5.24 12.96 0.02
C ALA A 226 -6.01 13.98 -0.83
N GLY A 227 -7.22 14.36 -0.39
CA GLY A 227 -7.99 15.45 -0.99
C GLY A 227 -7.27 16.81 -0.96
N MET A 228 -6.53 17.11 0.11
CA MET A 228 -5.75 18.35 0.25
C MET A 228 -4.42 18.35 -0.50
N MET A 229 -3.74 17.19 -0.61
CA MET A 229 -2.44 17.05 -1.29
C MET A 229 -2.56 16.83 -2.81
N GLY A 230 -3.78 16.85 -3.34
CA GLY A 230 -4.08 16.70 -4.76
C GLY A 230 -4.27 15.24 -5.19
N LYS A 231 -4.87 15.05 -6.37
CA LYS A 231 -5.35 13.78 -6.97
C LYS A 231 -4.30 12.66 -7.13
N ASN A 232 -3.08 12.83 -6.62
CA ASN A 232 -1.95 11.93 -6.82
C ASN A 232 -1.69 10.98 -5.64
N LEU A 233 -2.31 11.18 -4.47
CA LEU A 233 -2.29 10.15 -3.43
C LEU A 233 -3.31 9.06 -3.82
N LYS A 234 -2.79 7.90 -4.26
CA LYS A 234 -3.62 6.71 -4.47
C LYS A 234 -4.09 6.19 -3.11
N THR A 235 -5.36 5.86 -2.99
CA THR A 235 -5.89 5.17 -1.81
C THR A 235 -5.13 3.85 -1.64
N PRO A 236 -4.64 3.53 -0.42
CA PRO A 236 -3.99 2.26 -0.16
C PRO A 236 -4.86 1.08 -0.62
N GLN A 237 -4.24 0.14 -1.32
CA GLN A 237 -4.93 -1.04 -1.84
C GLN A 237 -4.38 -2.30 -1.18
N VAL A 238 -5.29 -3.22 -0.86
CA VAL A 238 -4.95 -4.60 -0.54
C VAL A 238 -4.97 -5.38 -1.84
N ALA A 239 -3.93 -6.18 -2.09
CA ALA A 239 -3.84 -7.01 -3.27
C ALA A 239 -3.52 -8.47 -2.92
N CYS A 240 -4.03 -9.42 -3.70
CA CYS A 240 -3.60 -10.81 -3.65
C CYS A 240 -3.41 -11.39 -5.05
N ILE A 241 -2.57 -12.43 -5.11
CA ILE A 241 -2.30 -13.19 -6.34
C ILE A 241 -3.07 -14.52 -6.28
N LEU A 242 -3.84 -14.78 -7.33
CA LEU A 242 -4.61 -16.01 -7.54
C LEU A 242 -4.04 -16.73 -8.78
N PRO A 243 -3.30 -17.84 -8.62
CA PRO A 243 -2.73 -18.59 -9.74
C PRO A 243 -3.81 -19.07 -10.73
N LEU A 244 -3.55 -19.10 -12.04
CA LEU A 244 -4.57 -19.60 -12.99
C LEU A 244 -4.76 -21.13 -12.85
N GLN A 245 -3.71 -21.85 -12.48
CA GLN A 245 -3.73 -23.29 -12.20
C GLN A 245 -3.02 -23.58 -10.87
N PHE A 246 -3.40 -24.68 -10.22
CA PHE A 246 -2.74 -25.17 -9.01
C PHE A 246 -2.07 -26.50 -9.28
N SER A 247 -0.81 -26.65 -8.86
CA SER A 247 -0.14 -27.95 -8.90
C SER A 247 -0.71 -28.87 -7.80
N LEU A 248 -0.58 -30.19 -7.97
CA LEU A 248 -0.96 -31.15 -6.94
C LEU A 248 -0.15 -30.95 -5.65
N GLU A 249 1.10 -30.46 -5.77
CA GLU A 249 1.95 -30.13 -4.64
C GLU A 249 1.40 -28.93 -3.87
N ASP A 250 0.94 -27.88 -4.56
CA ASP A 250 0.33 -26.70 -3.92
C ASP A 250 -0.97 -27.05 -3.21
N ILE A 251 -1.81 -27.87 -3.84
CA ILE A 251 -3.06 -28.35 -3.24
C ILE A 251 -2.78 -29.11 -1.94
N LYS A 252 -1.80 -30.03 -1.96
CA LYS A 252 -1.42 -30.82 -0.78
C LYS A 252 -0.77 -29.95 0.30
N LYS A 253 0.20 -29.12 -0.08
CA LYS A 253 0.96 -28.25 0.82
C LYS A 253 0.06 -27.29 1.58
N ASN A 254 -0.88 -26.66 0.87
CA ASN A 254 -1.81 -25.69 1.45
C ASN A 254 -3.12 -26.33 1.95
N LYS A 255 -3.23 -27.67 1.89
CA LYS A 255 -4.42 -28.44 2.30
C LYS A 255 -5.70 -27.88 1.68
N LEU A 256 -5.63 -27.53 0.40
CA LEU A 256 -6.78 -27.02 -0.37
C LEU A 256 -7.73 -28.19 -0.61
N ILE A 257 -9.03 -27.94 -0.44
CA ILE A 257 -10.06 -28.96 -0.54
C ILE A 257 -11.12 -28.56 -1.55
N MET A 258 -11.59 -29.54 -2.32
CA MET A 258 -12.78 -29.37 -3.13
C MET A 258 -14.00 -29.37 -2.21
N ARG A 259 -14.80 -28.30 -2.24
CA ARG A 259 -16.07 -28.23 -1.51
C ARG A 259 -17.25 -28.08 -2.46
N PRO A 260 -18.42 -28.62 -2.09
CA PRO A 260 -19.65 -28.28 -2.76
C PRO A 260 -20.00 -26.81 -2.49
N PHE A 261 -20.50 -26.12 -3.50
CA PHE A 261 -21.06 -24.78 -3.37
C PHE A 261 -22.18 -24.61 -4.39
N LYS A 262 -23.14 -23.73 -4.10
CA LYS A 262 -24.26 -23.43 -4.98
C LYS A 262 -24.04 -22.12 -5.72
N ILE A 263 -24.13 -22.18 -7.04
CA ILE A 263 -24.20 -21.02 -7.92
C ILE A 263 -25.63 -20.89 -8.40
N ASP A 264 -26.33 -19.83 -8.02
CA ASP A 264 -27.68 -19.54 -8.51
C ASP A 264 -28.70 -20.70 -8.33
N GLY A 265 -28.46 -21.57 -7.34
CA GLY A 265 -29.29 -22.74 -7.04
C GLY A 265 -28.81 -24.05 -7.65
N GLU A 266 -27.81 -24.02 -8.53
CA GLU A 266 -27.16 -25.20 -9.10
C GLU A 266 -26.00 -25.69 -8.23
N ASP A 267 -25.89 -27.01 -8.07
CA ASP A 267 -24.82 -27.64 -7.31
C ASP A 267 -23.51 -27.68 -8.12
N GLY A 268 -22.48 -27.05 -7.58
CA GLY A 268 -21.12 -27.02 -8.13
C GLY A 268 -20.08 -27.54 -7.13
N LYS A 269 -18.86 -27.75 -7.62
CA LYS A 269 -17.69 -28.05 -6.78
C LYS A 269 -16.52 -27.16 -7.16
N GLY A 270 -15.83 -26.62 -6.16
CA GLY A 270 -14.75 -25.69 -6.36
C GLY A 270 -13.63 -25.89 -5.35
N LEU A 271 -12.42 -25.49 -5.72
CA LEU A 271 -11.27 -25.55 -4.83
C LEU A 271 -11.32 -24.38 -3.85
N ASP A 272 -11.51 -24.67 -2.57
CA ASP A 272 -11.59 -23.68 -1.49
C ASP A 272 -10.21 -23.04 -1.24
N LEU A 273 -10.09 -21.74 -1.51
CA LEU A 273 -8.87 -20.99 -1.26
C LEU A 273 -8.82 -20.32 0.12
N GLY A 274 -9.77 -20.58 1.01
CA GLY A 274 -9.82 -19.97 2.34
C GLY A 274 -8.59 -20.24 3.22
N LYS A 275 -7.81 -21.29 2.90
CA LYS A 275 -6.54 -21.65 3.55
C LYS A 275 -5.30 -21.35 2.70
N PHE A 276 -5.49 -20.83 1.49
CA PHE A 276 -4.38 -20.47 0.61
C PHE A 276 -3.73 -19.18 1.14
N PRO A 277 -2.41 -19.17 1.47
CA PRO A 277 -1.78 -18.05 2.18
C PRO A 277 -2.08 -16.67 1.58
N ALA A 278 -1.90 -16.51 0.28
CA ALA A 278 -2.12 -15.21 -0.39
C ALA A 278 -3.57 -14.70 -0.24
N PHE A 279 -4.55 -15.60 -0.11
CA PHE A 279 -5.94 -15.23 0.11
C PHE A 279 -6.31 -15.13 1.59
N SER A 280 -5.83 -16.05 2.44
CA SER A 280 -6.13 -16.04 3.87
C SER A 280 -5.60 -14.78 4.56
N ASP A 281 -4.45 -14.27 4.11
CA ASP A 281 -3.81 -13.09 4.69
C ASP A 281 -4.64 -11.81 4.46
N ILE A 282 -5.32 -11.71 3.31
CA ILE A 282 -6.19 -10.58 2.97
C ILE A 282 -7.63 -10.76 3.47
N LEU A 283 -8.00 -11.97 3.89
CA LEU A 283 -9.39 -12.34 4.20
C LEU A 283 -10.01 -11.43 5.27
N PRO A 284 -9.34 -11.07 6.39
CA PRO A 284 -9.91 -10.14 7.37
C PRO A 284 -10.27 -8.77 6.78
N LYS A 285 -9.37 -8.19 5.98
CA LYS A 285 -9.61 -6.91 5.29
C LYS A 285 -10.72 -7.04 4.26
N LEU A 286 -10.77 -8.16 3.53
CA LEU A 286 -11.85 -8.43 2.58
C LEU A 286 -13.22 -8.53 3.26
N ARG A 287 -13.32 -9.17 4.44
CA ARG A 287 -14.58 -9.24 5.20
C ARG A 287 -15.09 -7.85 5.57
N LEU A 288 -14.19 -7.00 6.07
CA LEU A 288 -14.50 -5.60 6.40
C LEU A 288 -14.97 -4.82 5.17
N PHE A 289 -14.23 -4.95 4.06
CA PHE A 289 -14.56 -4.30 2.79
C PHE A 289 -15.95 -4.70 2.26
N LEU A 290 -16.32 -5.97 2.39
CA LEU A 290 -17.62 -6.49 1.97
C LEU A 290 -18.74 -6.29 3.01
N GLY A 291 -18.41 -5.76 4.19
CA GLY A 291 -19.35 -5.51 5.29
C GLY A 291 -19.92 -6.78 5.90
N TYR A 292 -19.09 -7.80 6.11
CA TYR A 292 -19.45 -9.03 6.81
C TYR A 292 -18.82 -9.11 8.19
N SER A 293 -19.50 -9.77 9.13
CA SER A 293 -18.98 -10.02 10.48
C SER A 293 -17.89 -11.10 10.46
N GLU A 294 -17.06 -11.13 11.50
CA GLU A 294 -15.98 -12.14 11.64
C GLU A 294 -16.51 -13.57 11.73
N GLN A 295 -17.74 -13.74 12.23
CA GLN A 295 -18.40 -15.03 12.37
C GLN A 295 -18.91 -15.58 11.03
N GLN A 296 -19.08 -14.72 10.03
CA GLN A 296 -19.57 -15.14 8.72
C GLN A 296 -18.43 -15.72 7.88
N GLY A 297 -18.55 -17.00 7.54
CA GLY A 297 -17.59 -17.68 6.66
C GLY A 297 -17.61 -17.08 5.26
N ILE A 298 -16.45 -16.66 4.75
CA ILE A 298 -16.25 -16.14 3.39
C ILE A 298 -15.03 -16.81 2.80
N THR A 299 -15.13 -17.19 1.53
CA THR A 299 -14.03 -17.74 0.76
C THR A 299 -14.14 -17.35 -0.71
N ILE A 300 -13.10 -17.68 -1.47
CA ILE A 300 -13.11 -17.67 -2.92
C ILE A 300 -12.83 -19.10 -3.41
N PHE A 301 -13.64 -19.55 -4.35
CA PHE A 301 -13.48 -20.83 -5.00
C PHE A 301 -12.83 -20.67 -6.36
N LYS A 302 -11.87 -21.53 -6.68
CA LYS A 302 -11.50 -21.78 -8.08
C LYS A 302 -12.53 -22.75 -8.68
N GLN A 303 -13.12 -22.39 -9.81
CA GLN A 303 -14.01 -23.28 -10.56
C GLN A 303 -13.20 -24.43 -11.17
N ALA A 304 -13.77 -25.64 -11.12
CA ALA A 304 -13.19 -26.88 -11.63
C ALA A 304 -13.32 -27.00 -13.15
#